data_AF-A0A202DBS0-F1
#
_entry.id   AF-A0A202DBS0-F1
#
_cell.length_a   1.000
_cell.length_b   1.000
_cell.length_c   1.000
_cell.angle_alpha   90.00
_cell.angle_beta   90.00
_cell.angle_gamma   90.00
#
_symmetry.space_group_name_H-M   'P 1'
#
loop_
_entity.id
_entity.type
_entity.pdbx_description
1 polymer ?
#
loop_
_entity_poly.entity_id
_entity_poly.type
_entity_poly.pdbx_seq_one_letter_code
_entity_poly.pdbx_strand_id
1 'polypeptide(L)'
;MNNNYNKMNYYIINIRSKAFIKFNFLFFLFLNLISSIFAQEDVTIGAIYNLESKLHQKIMTSFESYIWEKGHLVKHFFRQKDLNNIKQRVIETNCSFIFAIGNKATKYANESNIPGLFILVYDPFKMNLINEDSRLPVGKLTGIDINTSPNYIYSVLKTIFPSKKTKIGFIYNPKKSGHIYNQFDFENQHFNLINKDIYEKRDALIAFSKLINKIDLFIGFRDTTIFNKQTIAPIFKHSIEKKIPIIGFNSSMTKLGALMSFYNNNDKLAIQAANIILELINGKDVESTPLTYPKNIEYNINKKIANIMKIQISKDILDKSTHIIK
;
A
#
# COMPACT_ATOMS: atom_id res chain seq x y z
N MET A 1 -45.82 27.89 72.38
CA MET A 1 -44.48 27.54 71.84
C MET A 1 -44.51 26.51 70.69
N ASN A 2 -45.64 25.88 70.33
CA ASN A 2 -45.69 24.79 69.34
C ASN A 2 -45.87 25.18 67.85
N ASN A 3 -46.14 26.45 67.51
CA ASN A 3 -46.50 26.82 66.12
C ASN A 3 -45.32 27.23 65.22
N ASN A 4 -44.19 27.66 65.81
CA ASN A 4 -43.00 28.08 65.04
C ASN A 4 -42.12 26.91 64.60
N TYR A 5 -42.11 25.79 65.34
CA TYR A 5 -41.33 24.60 64.98
C TYR A 5 -41.88 23.90 63.72
N ASN A 6 -43.21 23.85 63.54
CA ASN A 6 -43.82 23.21 62.37
C ASN A 6 -43.61 24.00 61.07
N LYS A 7 -43.64 25.34 61.12
CA LYS A 7 -43.31 26.17 59.95
C LYS A 7 -41.85 26.02 59.54
N MET A 8 -40.92 26.01 60.50
CA MET A 8 -39.49 25.90 60.21
C MET A 8 -39.14 24.54 59.57
N ASN A 9 -39.73 23.43 60.05
CA ASN A 9 -39.56 22.11 59.44
C ASN A 9 -40.14 22.03 58.02
N TYR A 10 -41.29 22.66 57.77
CA TYR A 10 -41.90 22.67 56.43
C TYR A 10 -41.02 23.42 55.40
N TYR A 11 -40.42 24.55 55.78
CA TYR A 11 -39.51 25.29 54.91
C TYR A 11 -38.21 24.51 54.63
N ILE A 12 -37.62 23.85 55.63
CA ILE A 12 -36.39 23.06 55.45
C ILE A 12 -36.63 21.85 54.54
N ILE A 13 -37.78 21.17 54.66
CA ILE A 13 -38.16 20.05 53.79
C ILE A 13 -38.34 20.51 52.34
N ASN A 14 -38.98 21.67 52.12
CA ASN A 14 -39.22 22.22 50.77
C ASN A 14 -37.94 22.73 50.09
N ILE A 15 -36.98 23.24 50.88
CA ILE A 15 -35.66 23.64 50.36
C ILE A 15 -34.84 22.40 50.00
N ARG A 16 -34.86 21.35 50.82
CA ARG A 16 -34.18 20.08 50.53
C ARG A 16 -34.76 19.37 49.31
N SER A 17 -36.08 19.38 49.11
CA SER A 17 -36.70 18.77 47.93
C SER A 17 -36.37 19.53 46.64
N LYS A 18 -36.42 20.87 46.64
CA LYS A 18 -36.03 21.68 45.47
C LYS A 18 -34.54 21.59 45.15
N ALA A 19 -33.68 21.51 46.17
CA ALA A 19 -32.24 21.30 45.99
C ALA A 19 -31.95 19.89 45.42
N PHE A 20 -32.67 18.87 45.90
CA PHE A 20 -32.54 17.50 45.40
C PHE A 20 -33.02 17.36 43.94
N ILE A 21 -34.13 18.02 43.58
CA ILE A 21 -34.64 18.04 42.20
C ILE A 21 -33.66 18.79 41.28
N LYS A 22 -33.13 19.95 41.69
CA LYS A 22 -32.13 20.69 40.91
C LYS A 22 -30.82 19.92 40.77
N PHE A 23 -30.37 19.22 41.82
CA PHE A 23 -29.17 18.39 41.76
C PHE A 23 -29.34 17.21 40.81
N ASN A 24 -30.47 16.50 40.88
CA ASN A 24 -30.77 15.41 39.93
C ASN A 24 -30.91 15.92 38.49
N PHE A 25 -31.49 17.10 38.28
CA PHE A 25 -31.60 17.70 36.96
C PHE A 25 -30.23 18.12 36.40
N LEU A 26 -29.37 18.75 37.21
CA LEU A 26 -28.00 19.07 36.81
C LEU A 26 -27.17 17.80 36.56
N PHE A 27 -27.33 16.76 37.40
CA PHE A 27 -26.66 15.48 37.23
C PHE A 27 -27.12 14.77 35.96
N PHE A 28 -28.40 14.84 35.62
CA PHE A 28 -28.95 14.29 34.38
C PHE A 28 -28.46 15.07 33.15
N LEU A 29 -28.38 16.40 33.21
CA LEU A 29 -27.75 17.23 32.19
C LEU A 29 -26.26 16.91 32.03
N PHE A 30 -25.55 16.70 33.13
CA PHE A 30 -24.14 16.33 33.13
C PHE A 30 -23.92 14.93 32.57
N LEU A 31 -24.79 13.96 32.88
CA LEU A 31 -24.80 12.62 32.28
C LEU A 31 -25.06 12.67 30.78
N ASN A 32 -25.99 13.51 30.31
CA ASN A 32 -26.24 13.69 28.87
C ASN A 32 -25.07 14.39 28.16
N LEU A 33 -24.40 15.34 28.82
CA LEU A 33 -23.18 15.96 28.32
C LEU A 33 -22.04 14.94 28.23
N ILE A 34 -21.84 14.10 29.26
CA ILE A 34 -20.85 13.03 29.23
C ILE A 34 -21.17 12.01 28.14
N SER A 35 -22.43 11.58 27.98
CA SER A 35 -22.80 10.64 26.91
C SER A 35 -22.57 11.22 25.52
N SER A 36 -22.72 12.54 25.33
CA SER A 36 -22.40 13.19 24.06
C SER A 36 -20.89 13.29 23.79
N ILE A 37 -20.05 13.36 24.84
CA ILE A 37 -18.59 13.35 24.74
C ILE A 37 -18.06 11.95 24.39
N PHE A 38 -18.78 10.89 24.79
CA PHE A 38 -18.42 9.48 24.50
C PHE A 38 -19.17 8.87 23.31
N ALA A 39 -20.11 9.59 22.68
CA ALA A 39 -20.76 9.17 21.44
C ALA A 39 -19.85 9.47 20.24
N GLN A 40 -18.64 8.91 20.23
CA GLN A 40 -17.93 8.74 18.97
C GLN A 40 -18.68 7.64 18.22
N GLU A 41 -19.34 7.98 17.11
CA GLU A 41 -19.96 6.97 16.25
C GLU A 41 -18.95 5.86 16.01
N ASP A 42 -19.38 4.62 16.24
CA ASP A 42 -18.54 3.44 16.16
C ASP A 42 -18.09 3.24 14.70
N VAL A 43 -16.99 3.87 14.31
CA VAL A 43 -16.47 3.82 12.94
C VAL A 43 -16.12 2.37 12.60
N THR A 44 -16.82 1.83 11.60
CA THR A 44 -16.71 0.42 11.21
C THR A 44 -15.87 0.29 9.95
N ILE A 45 -14.83 -0.53 10.01
CA ILE A 45 -14.01 -0.87 8.84
C ILE A 45 -14.36 -2.28 8.37
N GLY A 46 -14.76 -2.39 7.10
CA GLY A 46 -14.87 -3.66 6.39
C GLY A 46 -13.55 -4.03 5.71
N ALA A 47 -13.12 -5.27 5.81
CA ALA A 47 -11.89 -5.77 5.20
C ALA A 47 -12.19 -6.89 4.18
N ILE A 48 -11.76 -6.72 2.93
CA ILE A 48 -11.88 -7.73 1.87
C ILE A 48 -10.48 -8.27 1.53
N TYR A 49 -10.27 -9.58 1.69
CA TYR A 49 -8.98 -10.20 1.37
C TYR A 49 -9.10 -11.71 1.08
N ASN A 50 -8.05 -12.27 0.47
CA ASN A 50 -7.94 -13.68 0.20
C ASN A 50 -7.36 -14.44 1.41
N LEU A 51 -8.20 -15.21 2.10
CA LEU A 51 -7.77 -16.06 3.22
C LEU A 51 -6.77 -17.15 2.83
N GLU A 52 -6.70 -17.60 1.59
CA GLU A 52 -5.73 -18.62 1.20
C GLU A 52 -4.32 -18.04 1.04
N SER A 53 -4.21 -16.71 0.94
CA SER A 53 -2.94 -16.02 0.81
C SER A 53 -2.35 -15.73 2.19
N LYS A 54 -1.30 -16.47 2.58
CA LYS A 54 -0.51 -16.19 3.80
C LYS A 54 -0.03 -14.74 3.86
N LEU A 55 0.30 -14.15 2.71
CA LEU A 55 0.69 -12.75 2.59
C LEU A 55 -0.45 -11.82 3.00
N HIS A 56 -1.67 -12.05 2.50
CA HIS A 56 -2.82 -11.20 2.83
C HIS A 56 -3.20 -11.35 4.30
N GLN A 57 -3.17 -12.59 4.84
CA GLN A 57 -3.41 -12.82 6.27
C GLN A 57 -2.43 -12.02 7.13
N LYS A 58 -1.12 -12.10 6.84
CA LYS A 58 -0.10 -11.37 7.61
C LYS A 58 -0.33 -9.86 7.59
N ILE A 59 -0.61 -9.29 6.41
CA ILE A 59 -0.91 -7.86 6.27
C ILE A 59 -2.18 -7.49 7.04
N MET A 60 -3.22 -8.30 6.94
CA MET A 60 -4.49 -8.07 7.64
C MET A 60 -4.30 -8.06 9.16
N THR A 61 -3.57 -9.04 9.72
CA THR A 61 -3.27 -9.10 11.16
C THR A 61 -2.51 -7.86 11.63
N SER A 62 -1.50 -7.42 10.88
CA SER A 62 -0.73 -6.22 11.23
C SER A 62 -1.58 -4.94 11.13
N PHE A 63 -2.43 -4.83 10.10
CA PHE A 63 -3.35 -3.70 9.93
C PHE A 63 -4.37 -3.64 11.07
N GLU A 64 -5.01 -4.77 11.39
CA GLU A 64 -6.02 -4.89 12.45
C GLU A 64 -5.44 -4.53 13.81
N SER A 65 -4.25 -5.04 14.12
CA SER A 65 -3.56 -4.73 15.38
C SER A 65 -3.30 -3.21 15.52
N TYR A 66 -2.85 -2.56 14.45
CA TYR A 66 -2.58 -1.13 14.46
C TYR A 66 -3.85 -0.28 14.55
N ILE A 67 -4.92 -0.66 13.86
CA ILE A 67 -6.23 0.02 13.94
C ILE A 67 -6.81 -0.10 15.35
N TRP A 68 -6.69 -1.29 15.97
CA TRP A 68 -7.11 -1.53 17.35
C TRP A 68 -6.34 -0.66 18.35
N GLU A 69 -5.01 -0.57 18.22
CA GLU A 69 -4.18 0.32 19.05
C GLU A 69 -4.58 1.80 18.95
N LYS A 70 -5.25 2.19 17.87
CA LYS A 70 -5.76 3.55 17.64
C LYS A 70 -7.22 3.74 18.05
N GLY A 71 -7.83 2.75 18.71
CA GLY A 71 -9.19 2.83 19.24
C GLY A 71 -10.30 2.56 18.22
N HIS A 72 -9.97 1.99 17.06
CA HIS A 72 -10.93 1.66 16.01
C HIS A 72 -11.04 0.13 15.82
N LEU A 73 -12.13 -0.30 15.17
CA LEU A 73 -12.47 -1.72 15.00
C LEU A 73 -12.60 -2.10 13.52
N VAL A 74 -11.94 -3.20 13.14
CA VAL A 74 -12.24 -3.91 11.89
C VAL A 74 -13.33 -4.93 12.18
N LYS A 75 -14.59 -4.59 11.89
CA LYS A 75 -15.76 -5.38 12.33
C LYS A 75 -16.17 -6.46 11.33
N HIS A 76 -15.86 -6.28 10.05
CA HIS A 76 -16.37 -7.16 9.00
C HIS A 76 -15.25 -7.70 8.12
N PHE A 77 -15.14 -9.03 8.03
CA PHE A 77 -14.16 -9.70 7.19
C PHE A 77 -14.86 -10.43 6.05
N PHE A 78 -14.71 -9.92 4.83
CA PHE A 78 -15.27 -10.50 3.62
C PHE A 78 -14.22 -11.37 2.94
N ARG A 79 -14.42 -12.68 3.11
CA ARG A 79 -13.43 -13.69 2.74
C ARG A 79 -13.68 -14.13 1.30
N GLN A 80 -12.64 -14.06 0.47
CA GLN A 80 -12.72 -14.34 -0.97
C GLN A 80 -13.13 -15.79 -1.37
N LYS A 81 -13.52 -16.68 -0.44
CA LYS A 81 -14.17 -17.96 -0.77
C LYS A 81 -15.68 -17.81 -1.00
N ASP A 82 -16.29 -16.78 -0.43
CA ASP A 82 -17.75 -16.57 -0.44
C ASP A 82 -18.18 -15.61 -1.57
N LEU A 83 -17.48 -15.65 -2.71
CA LEU A 83 -17.46 -14.58 -3.72
C LEU A 83 -18.81 -14.19 -4.30
N ASN A 84 -19.75 -15.12 -4.36
CA ASN A 84 -21.02 -14.88 -5.05
C ASN A 84 -21.86 -13.78 -4.35
N ASN A 85 -21.67 -13.55 -3.04
CA ASN A 85 -22.46 -12.58 -2.26
C ASN A 85 -21.63 -11.54 -1.49
N ILE A 86 -20.30 -11.42 -1.70
CA ILE A 86 -19.48 -10.42 -0.96
C ILE A 86 -20.01 -9.01 -1.17
N LYS A 87 -20.35 -8.64 -2.41
CA LYS A 87 -20.90 -7.32 -2.71
C LYS A 87 -22.15 -7.03 -1.88
N GLN A 88 -23.11 -7.93 -1.91
CA GLN A 88 -24.37 -7.77 -1.19
C GLN A 88 -24.13 -7.71 0.32
N ARG A 89 -23.28 -8.59 0.86
CA ARG A 89 -22.91 -8.56 2.29
C ARG A 89 -22.20 -7.27 2.69
N VAL A 90 -21.30 -6.74 1.84
CA VAL A 90 -20.61 -5.46 2.09
C VAL A 90 -21.60 -4.30 2.11
N ILE A 91 -22.58 -4.29 1.19
CA ILE A 91 -23.61 -3.25 1.11
C ILE A 91 -24.61 -3.37 2.28
N GLU A 92 -24.98 -4.60 2.66
CA GLU A 92 -25.86 -4.88 3.80
C GLU A 92 -25.20 -4.56 5.14
N THR A 93 -23.87 -4.58 5.21
CA THR A 93 -23.14 -4.06 6.36
C THR A 93 -22.98 -2.55 6.26
N ASN A 94 -23.37 -1.82 7.29
CA ASN A 94 -23.10 -0.38 7.42
C ASN A 94 -21.62 -0.14 7.78
N CYS A 95 -20.70 -0.52 6.89
CA CYS A 95 -19.28 -0.18 7.00
C CYS A 95 -19.08 1.31 6.66
N SER A 96 -18.42 2.07 7.53
CA SER A 96 -18.02 3.45 7.23
C SER A 96 -16.89 3.50 6.20
N PHE A 97 -15.94 2.55 6.29
CA PHE A 97 -14.79 2.47 5.40
C PHE A 97 -14.48 1.04 4.96
N ILE A 98 -13.76 0.89 3.84
CA ILE A 98 -13.33 -0.41 3.33
C ILE A 98 -11.83 -0.50 3.10
N PHE A 99 -11.24 -1.64 3.46
CA PHE A 99 -9.85 -1.99 3.20
C PHE A 99 -9.77 -3.24 2.33
N ALA A 100 -9.19 -3.12 1.13
CA ALA A 100 -9.12 -4.20 0.16
C ALA A 100 -7.68 -4.62 -0.15
N ILE A 101 -7.40 -5.93 -0.08
CA ILE A 101 -6.08 -6.50 -0.36
C ILE A 101 -6.12 -7.34 -1.64
N GLY A 102 -5.56 -6.80 -2.72
CA GLY A 102 -5.42 -7.46 -4.03
C GLY A 102 -6.52 -7.10 -5.04
N ASN A 103 -6.27 -7.39 -6.33
CA ASN A 103 -7.15 -7.00 -7.44
C ASN A 103 -8.61 -7.47 -7.28
N LYS A 104 -8.83 -8.75 -6.91
CA LYS A 104 -10.19 -9.30 -6.76
C LYS A 104 -10.95 -8.62 -5.63
N ALA A 105 -10.33 -8.49 -4.45
CA ALA A 105 -10.92 -7.80 -3.31
C ALA A 105 -11.26 -6.35 -3.66
N THR A 106 -10.35 -5.66 -4.35
CA THR A 106 -10.52 -4.26 -4.74
C THR A 106 -11.66 -4.07 -5.74
N LYS A 107 -11.87 -5.02 -6.66
CA LYS A 107 -13.01 -4.99 -7.56
C LYS A 107 -14.34 -4.96 -6.79
N TYR A 108 -14.51 -5.84 -5.81
CA TYR A 108 -15.73 -5.87 -4.99
C TYR A 108 -15.86 -4.62 -4.11
N ALA A 109 -14.75 -4.12 -3.55
CA ALA A 109 -14.76 -2.88 -2.79
C ALA A 109 -15.24 -1.70 -3.66
N ASN A 110 -14.76 -1.60 -4.89
CA ASN A 110 -15.14 -0.52 -5.80
C ASN A 110 -16.64 -0.56 -6.14
N GLU A 111 -17.20 -1.75 -6.31
CA GLU A 111 -18.63 -1.95 -6.59
C GLU A 111 -19.54 -1.64 -5.39
N SER A 112 -19.01 -1.55 -4.17
CA SER A 112 -19.78 -1.19 -2.97
C SER A 112 -19.97 0.31 -2.80
N ASN A 113 -19.16 1.13 -3.48
CA ASN A 113 -19.14 2.60 -3.36
C ASN A 113 -18.86 3.13 -1.94
N ILE A 114 -18.31 2.31 -1.04
CA ILE A 114 -17.87 2.70 0.29
C ILE A 114 -16.47 3.32 0.20
N PRO A 115 -16.20 4.47 0.85
CA PRO A 115 -14.88 5.10 0.86
C PRO A 115 -13.82 4.17 1.46
N GLY A 116 -12.62 4.16 0.90
CA GLY A 116 -11.62 3.23 1.40
C GLY A 116 -10.28 3.23 0.69
N LEU A 117 -9.54 2.17 0.99
CA LEU A 117 -8.16 1.99 0.58
C LEU A 117 -7.95 0.59 -0.01
N PHE A 118 -7.22 0.52 -1.12
CA PHE A 118 -6.68 -0.73 -1.63
C PHE A 118 -5.16 -0.81 -1.53
N ILE A 119 -4.65 -2.04 -1.44
CA ILE A 119 -3.22 -2.35 -1.59
C ILE A 119 -3.03 -3.62 -2.42
N LEU A 120 -1.81 -3.86 -2.88
CA LEU A 120 -1.43 -5.03 -3.69
C LEU A 120 -2.24 -5.18 -4.99
N VAL A 121 -2.65 -4.06 -5.58
CA VAL A 121 -3.30 -4.02 -6.91
C VAL A 121 -2.23 -3.83 -7.97
N TYR A 122 -2.20 -4.72 -8.97
CA TYR A 122 -1.15 -4.69 -10.00
C TYR A 122 -1.25 -3.51 -10.97
N ASP A 123 -2.45 -3.06 -11.31
CA ASP A 123 -2.68 -1.98 -12.27
C ASP A 123 -4.00 -1.27 -11.89
N PRO A 124 -3.94 -0.30 -10.96
CA PRO A 124 -5.13 0.42 -10.52
C PRO A 124 -5.68 1.37 -11.59
N PHE A 125 -4.85 1.78 -12.55
CA PHE A 125 -5.22 2.67 -13.65
C PHE A 125 -6.12 1.95 -14.65
N LYS A 126 -5.74 0.74 -15.06
CA LYS A 126 -6.55 -0.12 -15.93
C LYS A 126 -7.88 -0.54 -15.28
N MET A 127 -7.93 -0.58 -13.95
CA MET A 127 -9.17 -0.83 -13.20
C MET A 127 -10.06 0.42 -13.08
N ASN A 128 -9.64 1.56 -13.63
CA ASN A 128 -10.31 2.86 -13.51
C ASN A 128 -10.52 3.30 -12.05
N LEU A 129 -9.58 2.95 -11.17
CA LEU A 129 -9.62 3.35 -9.76
C LEU A 129 -8.91 4.68 -9.55
N ILE A 130 -7.83 4.91 -10.30
CA ILE A 130 -6.91 6.04 -10.16
C ILE A 130 -6.68 6.63 -11.56
N ASN A 131 -6.66 7.96 -11.66
CA ASN A 131 -6.24 8.67 -12.87
C ASN A 131 -4.71 8.58 -13.01
N GLU A 132 -4.20 8.19 -14.19
CA GLU A 132 -2.76 7.92 -14.38
C GLU A 132 -1.88 9.17 -14.23
N ASP A 133 -2.36 10.31 -14.70
CA ASP A 133 -1.60 11.57 -14.71
C ASP A 133 -1.58 12.23 -13.33
N SER A 134 -2.76 12.41 -12.72
CA SER A 134 -2.87 13.09 -11.42
C SER A 134 -2.59 12.16 -10.24
N ARG A 135 -2.62 10.84 -10.46
CA ARG A 135 -2.62 9.80 -9.41
C ARG A 135 -3.75 9.96 -8.39
N LEU A 136 -4.78 10.76 -8.67
CA LEU A 136 -5.95 10.92 -7.81
C LEU A 136 -7.00 9.83 -8.07
N PRO A 137 -7.79 9.44 -7.06
CA PRO A 137 -8.90 8.52 -7.26
C PRO A 137 -9.94 9.03 -8.25
N VAL A 138 -10.49 8.11 -9.03
CA VAL A 138 -11.64 8.36 -9.93
C VAL A 138 -12.96 8.16 -9.17
N GLY A 139 -12.94 7.40 -8.07
CA GLY A 139 -14.10 7.14 -7.23
C GLY A 139 -13.72 7.05 -5.75
N LYS A 140 -14.45 6.26 -4.99
CA LYS A 140 -14.35 6.18 -3.53
C LYS A 140 -13.18 5.34 -3.02
N LEU A 141 -12.20 4.98 -3.84
CA LEU A 141 -11.04 4.19 -3.40
C LEU A 141 -9.71 4.85 -3.76
N THR A 142 -8.89 5.10 -2.75
CA THR A 142 -7.47 5.42 -2.90
C THR A 142 -6.61 4.18 -2.63
N GLY A 143 -5.28 4.30 -2.68
CA GLY A 143 -4.42 3.14 -2.49
C GLY A 143 -2.97 3.41 -2.15
N ILE A 144 -2.24 2.31 -1.98
CA ILE A 144 -0.78 2.27 -2.02
C ILE A 144 -0.37 1.43 -3.24
N ASP A 145 0.43 2.04 -4.11
CA ASP A 145 1.02 1.40 -5.27
C ASP A 145 1.86 0.19 -4.82
N ILE A 146 1.83 -0.91 -5.58
CA ILE A 146 2.65 -2.08 -5.25
C ILE A 146 4.13 -1.84 -5.62
N ASN A 147 4.40 -0.91 -6.53
CA ASN A 147 5.72 -0.68 -7.09
C ASN A 147 6.53 0.29 -6.22
N THR A 148 7.84 0.13 -6.27
CA THR A 148 8.78 1.11 -5.72
C THR A 148 8.76 2.36 -6.60
N SER A 149 8.80 3.55 -5.99
CA SER A 149 8.83 4.79 -6.76
C SER A 149 10.09 4.87 -7.65
N PRO A 150 9.97 5.31 -8.91
CA PRO A 150 11.12 5.52 -9.79
C PRO A 150 12.19 6.43 -9.18
N ASN A 151 11.76 7.47 -8.46
CA ASN A 151 12.66 8.38 -7.74
C ASN A 151 13.52 7.67 -6.68
N TYR A 152 12.93 6.74 -5.92
CA TYR A 152 13.70 5.95 -4.96
C TYR A 152 14.71 5.05 -5.68
N ILE A 153 14.28 4.35 -6.74
CA ILE A 153 15.18 3.51 -7.55
C ILE A 153 16.35 4.34 -8.08
N TYR A 154 16.09 5.50 -8.68
CA TYR A 154 17.13 6.40 -9.18
C TYR A 154 18.06 6.91 -8.07
N SER A 155 17.53 7.25 -6.90
CA SER A 155 18.34 7.72 -5.78
C SER A 155 19.40 6.69 -5.37
N VAL A 156 19.02 5.41 -5.39
CA VAL A 156 19.93 4.30 -5.08
C VAL A 156 20.88 4.04 -6.24
N LEU A 157 20.39 3.96 -7.47
CA LEU A 157 21.22 3.68 -8.64
C LEU A 157 22.30 4.73 -8.89
N LYS A 158 22.04 6.01 -8.59
CA LYS A 158 23.04 7.09 -8.72
C LYS A 158 24.26 6.91 -7.81
N THR A 159 24.12 6.13 -6.73
CA THR A 159 25.24 5.83 -5.82
C THR A 159 26.12 4.68 -6.32
N ILE A 160 25.63 3.90 -7.28
CA ILE A 160 26.30 2.69 -7.82
C ILE A 160 26.81 2.94 -9.24
N PHE A 161 26.02 3.66 -10.05
CA PHE A 161 26.29 3.87 -11.47
C PHE A 161 26.45 5.37 -11.78
N PRO A 162 27.37 5.74 -12.67
CA PRO A 162 27.57 7.12 -13.08
C PRO A 162 26.35 7.65 -13.85
N SER A 163 25.62 8.58 -13.22
CA SER A 163 24.47 9.29 -13.80
C SER A 163 24.81 9.90 -15.18
N LYS A 164 23.82 10.00 -16.07
CA LYS A 164 23.88 10.50 -17.46
C LYS A 164 24.75 9.71 -18.44
N LYS A 165 25.68 8.87 -17.96
CA LYS A 165 26.48 7.96 -18.81
C LYS A 165 25.85 6.58 -18.91
N THR A 166 25.22 6.12 -17.84
CA THR A 166 24.59 4.81 -17.77
C THR A 166 23.29 4.74 -18.58
N LYS A 167 23.21 3.74 -19.45
CA LYS A 167 22.04 3.37 -20.24
C LYS A 167 21.21 2.33 -19.50
N ILE A 168 19.99 2.68 -19.12
CA ILE A 168 19.05 1.79 -18.44
C ILE A 168 18.09 1.19 -19.46
N GLY A 169 18.06 -0.14 -19.52
CA GLY A 169 17.18 -0.92 -20.37
C GLY A 169 15.86 -1.28 -19.71
N PHE A 170 14.77 -1.16 -20.48
CA PHE A 170 13.45 -1.63 -20.10
C PHE A 170 12.84 -2.49 -21.21
N ILE A 171 12.19 -3.59 -20.82
CA ILE A 171 11.25 -4.29 -21.69
C ILE A 171 9.94 -4.39 -20.93
N TYR A 172 8.86 -3.97 -21.56
CA TYR A 172 7.56 -3.90 -20.92
C TYR A 172 6.45 -4.20 -21.94
N ASN A 173 5.32 -4.70 -21.43
CA ASN A 173 4.10 -4.79 -22.21
C ASN A 173 3.25 -3.54 -21.93
N PRO A 174 2.96 -2.70 -22.94
CA PRO A 174 2.18 -1.48 -22.73
C PRO A 174 0.82 -1.73 -22.05
N LYS A 175 0.21 -2.90 -22.26
CA LYS A 175 -1.09 -3.28 -21.67
C LYS A 175 -1.03 -3.85 -20.24
N LYS A 176 0.17 -4.06 -19.68
CA LYS A 176 0.37 -4.66 -18.35
C LYS A 176 1.30 -3.88 -17.44
N SER A 177 2.38 -3.31 -17.97
CA SER A 177 3.39 -2.58 -17.20
C SER A 177 3.77 -1.25 -17.85
N GLY A 178 3.03 -0.80 -18.87
CA GLY A 178 3.18 0.53 -19.45
C GLY A 178 3.00 1.63 -18.40
N HIS A 179 1.99 1.51 -17.54
CA HIS A 179 1.76 2.44 -16.43
C HIS A 179 2.92 2.51 -15.42
N ILE A 180 3.77 1.48 -15.33
CA ILE A 180 4.97 1.51 -14.47
C ILE A 180 6.07 2.27 -15.19
N TYR A 181 6.28 1.95 -16.48
CA TYR A 181 7.27 2.59 -17.33
C TYR A 181 7.05 4.10 -17.45
N ASN A 182 5.80 4.53 -17.63
CA ASN A 182 5.43 5.94 -17.81
C ASN A 182 5.74 6.81 -16.59
N GLN A 183 5.93 6.21 -15.40
CA GLN A 183 6.26 6.94 -14.18
C GLN A 183 7.76 7.23 -14.05
N PHE A 184 8.60 6.60 -14.89
CA PHE A 184 10.02 6.93 -14.95
C PHE A 184 10.19 8.27 -15.65
N ASP A 185 10.95 9.16 -15.02
CA ASP A 185 11.19 10.49 -15.56
C ASP A 185 12.14 10.44 -16.78
N PHE A 186 11.63 10.83 -17.95
CA PHE A 186 12.38 10.93 -19.20
C PHE A 186 12.99 12.33 -19.42
N GLU A 187 12.46 13.34 -18.73
CA GLU A 187 12.83 14.75 -18.92
C GLU A 187 14.00 15.12 -18.01
N ASN A 188 13.96 14.71 -16.74
CA ASN A 188 15.08 14.82 -15.83
C ASN A 188 16.03 13.65 -16.06
N GLN A 189 16.82 13.75 -17.14
CA GLN A 189 17.82 12.79 -17.61
C GLN A 189 18.88 12.43 -16.54
N HIS A 190 18.48 11.69 -15.51
CA HIS A 190 19.41 11.10 -14.56
C HIS A 190 20.16 9.93 -15.21
N PHE A 191 19.53 9.28 -16.18
CA PHE A 191 20.05 8.14 -16.93
C PHE A 191 19.53 8.18 -18.37
N ASN A 192 20.23 7.50 -19.27
CA ASN A 192 19.76 7.33 -20.64
C ASN A 192 18.82 6.13 -20.69
N LEU A 193 17.53 6.35 -20.91
CA LEU A 193 16.53 5.27 -20.88
C LEU A 193 16.40 4.68 -22.29
N ILE A 194 16.51 3.35 -22.41
CA ILE A 194 16.34 2.62 -23.66
C ILE A 194 15.27 1.57 -23.43
N ASN A 195 14.18 1.65 -24.19
CA ASN A 195 13.06 0.75 -24.03
C ASN A 195 12.82 -0.13 -25.26
N LYS A 196 12.16 -1.26 -25.01
CA LYS A 196 11.51 -2.04 -26.05
C LYS A 196 10.15 -2.52 -25.56
N ASP A 197 9.11 -2.14 -26.28
CA ASP A 197 7.76 -2.63 -26.07
C ASP A 197 7.57 -4.02 -26.72
N ILE A 198 6.85 -4.90 -26.03
CA ILE A 198 6.42 -6.20 -26.54
C ILE A 198 4.99 -6.51 -26.11
N TYR A 199 4.24 -7.26 -26.93
CA TYR A 199 2.86 -7.64 -26.60
C TYR A 199 2.74 -9.11 -26.20
N GLU A 200 3.60 -9.98 -26.75
CA GLU A 200 3.53 -11.42 -26.58
C GLU A 200 4.72 -12.00 -25.83
N LYS A 201 4.47 -13.07 -25.06
CA LYS A 201 5.51 -13.77 -24.26
C LYS A 201 6.64 -14.32 -25.12
N ARG A 202 6.33 -14.75 -26.34
CA ARG A 202 7.29 -15.36 -27.28
C ARG A 202 8.38 -14.37 -27.72
N ASP A 203 8.09 -13.07 -27.67
CA ASP A 203 9.00 -12.04 -28.15
C ASP A 203 10.02 -11.63 -27.06
N ALA A 204 9.81 -12.03 -25.81
CA ALA A 204 10.58 -11.56 -24.66
C ALA A 204 12.08 -11.86 -24.78
N LEU A 205 12.47 -13.08 -25.14
CA LEU A 205 13.88 -13.46 -25.25
C LEU A 205 14.58 -12.78 -26.43
N ILE A 206 13.87 -12.62 -27.55
CA ILE A 206 14.38 -11.92 -28.73
C ILE A 206 14.59 -10.44 -28.42
N ALA A 207 13.60 -9.80 -27.76
CA ALA A 207 13.70 -8.42 -27.34
C ALA A 207 14.85 -8.22 -26.35
N PHE A 208 15.01 -9.12 -25.35
CA PHE A 208 16.10 -9.06 -24.39
C PHE A 208 17.47 -9.19 -25.06
N SER A 209 17.65 -10.18 -25.94
CA SER A 209 18.90 -10.39 -26.68
C SER A 209 19.29 -9.17 -27.54
N LYS A 210 18.32 -8.48 -28.15
CA LYS A 210 18.58 -7.24 -28.91
C LYS A 210 18.92 -6.05 -28.01
N LEU A 211 18.22 -5.92 -26.87
CA LEU A 211 18.38 -4.78 -25.97
C LEU A 211 19.70 -4.87 -25.18
N ILE A 212 20.08 -6.06 -24.71
CA ILE A 212 21.17 -6.26 -23.74
C ILE A 212 22.51 -5.70 -24.23
N ASN A 213 22.75 -5.66 -25.55
CA ASN A 213 23.99 -5.14 -26.13
C ASN A 213 24.02 -3.60 -26.24
N LYS A 214 22.95 -2.91 -25.82
CA LYS A 214 22.80 -1.45 -25.92
C LYS A 214 22.73 -0.76 -24.57
N ILE A 215 22.70 -1.51 -23.48
CA ILE A 215 22.40 -1.02 -22.13
C ILE A 215 23.52 -1.39 -21.17
N ASP A 216 23.60 -0.65 -20.06
CA ASP A 216 24.56 -0.90 -18.97
C ASP A 216 23.88 -1.55 -17.75
N LEU A 217 22.54 -1.44 -17.66
CA LEU A 217 21.74 -1.99 -16.58
C LEU A 217 20.33 -2.29 -17.11
N PHE A 218 19.71 -3.39 -16.66
CA PHE A 218 18.31 -3.70 -16.96
C PHE A 218 17.43 -3.55 -15.71
N ILE A 219 16.32 -2.82 -15.81
CA ILE A 219 15.31 -2.79 -14.74
C ILE A 219 14.13 -3.69 -15.14
N GLY A 220 13.87 -4.69 -14.32
CA GLY A 220 12.73 -5.57 -14.51
C GLY A 220 11.44 -4.99 -13.91
N PHE A 221 10.33 -5.14 -14.63
CA PHE A 221 8.99 -4.88 -14.10
C PHE A 221 8.24 -6.17 -13.80
N ARG A 222 7.23 -6.07 -12.95
CA ARG A 222 6.30 -7.16 -12.67
C ARG A 222 5.38 -7.41 -13.86
N ASP A 223 5.94 -8.02 -14.89
CA ASP A 223 5.26 -8.27 -16.15
C ASP A 223 5.45 -9.72 -16.59
N THR A 224 4.35 -10.48 -16.60
CA THR A 224 4.34 -11.89 -16.99
C THR A 224 4.55 -12.12 -18.50
N THR A 225 4.48 -11.07 -19.31
CA THR A 225 4.90 -11.10 -20.71
C THR A 225 6.43 -11.22 -20.80
N ILE A 226 7.18 -10.58 -19.88
CA ILE A 226 8.64 -10.60 -19.87
C ILE A 226 9.16 -11.69 -18.94
N PHE A 227 8.71 -11.73 -17.69
CA PHE A 227 9.16 -12.68 -16.66
C PHE A 227 8.10 -13.75 -16.42
N ASN A 228 8.31 -14.92 -17.01
CA ASN A 228 7.51 -16.11 -16.81
C ASN A 228 8.41 -17.34 -16.63
N LYS A 229 7.80 -18.52 -16.43
CA LYS A 229 8.53 -19.76 -16.17
C LYS A 229 9.55 -20.10 -17.27
N GLN A 230 9.25 -19.76 -18.52
CA GLN A 230 10.09 -20.06 -19.67
C GLN A 230 11.20 -19.03 -19.89
N THR A 231 10.98 -17.77 -19.52
CA THR A 231 11.88 -16.66 -19.89
C THR A 231 12.80 -16.22 -18.75
N ILE A 232 12.40 -16.39 -17.49
CA ILE A 232 13.12 -15.83 -16.35
C ILE A 232 14.56 -16.36 -16.26
N ALA A 233 14.76 -17.67 -16.32
CA ALA A 233 16.09 -18.27 -16.21
C ALA A 233 16.99 -17.91 -17.40
N PRO A 234 16.55 -18.00 -18.67
CA PRO A 234 17.35 -17.53 -19.80
C PRO A 234 17.72 -16.04 -19.75
N ILE A 235 16.81 -15.17 -19.29
CA ILE A 235 17.11 -13.73 -19.14
C ILE A 235 18.25 -13.53 -18.15
N PHE A 236 18.17 -14.11 -16.95
CA PHE A 236 19.23 -13.99 -15.95
C PHE A 236 20.56 -14.58 -16.43
N LYS A 237 20.54 -15.77 -17.04
CA LYS A 237 21.73 -16.41 -17.61
C LYS A 237 22.41 -15.48 -18.63
N HIS A 238 21.63 -14.96 -19.58
CA HIS A 238 22.17 -14.10 -20.64
C HIS A 238 22.68 -12.76 -20.09
N SER A 239 22.03 -12.22 -19.07
CA SER A 239 22.49 -11.02 -18.37
C SER A 239 23.85 -11.21 -17.71
N ILE A 240 24.06 -12.37 -17.07
CA ILE A 240 25.34 -12.73 -16.45
C ILE A 240 26.43 -12.93 -17.50
N GLU A 241 26.13 -13.65 -18.60
CA GLU A 241 27.06 -13.85 -19.72
C GLU A 241 27.53 -12.52 -20.32
N LYS A 242 26.61 -11.56 -20.46
CA LYS A 242 26.88 -10.22 -20.98
C LYS A 242 27.40 -9.24 -19.92
N LYS A 243 27.48 -9.66 -18.66
CA LYS A 243 27.84 -8.82 -17.50
C LYS A 243 26.97 -7.57 -17.37
N ILE A 244 25.71 -7.65 -17.77
CA ILE A 244 24.74 -6.58 -17.55
C ILE A 244 23.94 -6.88 -16.28
N PRO A 245 23.98 -6.02 -15.25
CA PRO A 245 23.19 -6.21 -14.05
C PRO A 245 21.67 -6.13 -14.31
N ILE A 246 20.90 -6.84 -13.48
CA ILE A 246 19.44 -6.73 -13.42
C ILE A 246 19.05 -6.13 -12.05
N ILE A 247 18.15 -5.14 -12.07
CA ILE A 247 17.39 -4.69 -10.89
C ILE A 247 16.05 -5.42 -10.87
N GLY A 248 15.81 -6.18 -9.80
CA GLY A 248 14.57 -6.92 -9.59
C GLY A 248 13.51 -6.12 -8.84
N PHE A 249 12.25 -6.51 -9.06
CA PHE A 249 11.05 -5.94 -8.41
C PHE A 249 10.53 -6.78 -7.24
N ASN A 250 11.26 -7.84 -6.86
CA ASN A 250 10.98 -8.62 -5.65
C ASN A 250 12.23 -9.35 -5.14
N SER A 251 12.20 -9.73 -3.86
CA SER A 251 13.32 -10.39 -3.15
C SER A 251 13.80 -11.70 -3.78
N SER A 252 12.93 -12.43 -4.49
CA SER A 252 13.31 -13.70 -5.11
C SER A 252 14.25 -13.52 -6.30
N MET A 253 14.19 -12.39 -6.99
CA MET A 253 15.04 -12.13 -8.16
C MET A 253 16.53 -12.00 -7.82
N THR A 254 16.87 -11.54 -6.61
CA THR A 254 18.27 -11.48 -6.17
C THR A 254 18.87 -12.88 -6.09
N LYS A 255 18.08 -13.88 -5.67
CA LYS A 255 18.48 -15.30 -5.64
C LYS A 255 18.65 -15.89 -7.05
N LEU A 256 17.99 -15.32 -8.05
CA LEU A 256 18.09 -15.74 -9.46
C LEU A 256 19.26 -15.07 -10.21
N GLY A 257 19.99 -14.15 -9.57
CA GLY A 257 21.13 -13.46 -10.17
C GLY A 257 20.91 -11.98 -10.46
N ALA A 258 19.85 -11.35 -9.94
CA ALA A 258 19.74 -9.89 -9.95
C ALA A 258 20.86 -9.29 -9.08
N LEU A 259 21.42 -8.16 -9.52
CA LEU A 259 22.39 -7.40 -8.73
C LEU A 259 21.75 -6.93 -7.42
N MET A 260 20.52 -6.44 -7.52
CA MET A 260 19.72 -6.06 -6.37
C MET A 260 18.24 -6.18 -6.69
N SER A 261 17.41 -6.22 -5.66
CA SER A 261 15.96 -6.16 -5.82
C SER A 261 15.32 -5.27 -4.78
N PHE A 262 14.38 -4.43 -5.19
CA PHE A 262 13.54 -3.63 -4.30
C PHE A 262 12.24 -4.36 -4.00
N TYR A 263 11.76 -4.28 -2.76
CA TYR A 263 10.49 -4.84 -2.33
C TYR A 263 9.99 -4.15 -1.06
N ASN A 264 8.71 -4.36 -0.75
CA ASN A 264 8.07 -3.70 0.39
C ASN A 264 8.13 -4.60 1.62
N ASN A 265 8.32 -3.99 2.79
CA ASN A 265 8.05 -4.66 4.05
C ASN A 265 6.54 -4.69 4.28
N ASN A 266 5.96 -5.90 4.38
CA ASN A 266 4.52 -6.07 4.48
C ASN A 266 3.91 -5.50 5.77
N ASP A 267 4.63 -5.56 6.89
CA ASP A 267 4.17 -5.03 8.17
C ASP A 267 4.16 -3.50 8.13
N LYS A 268 5.21 -2.89 7.57
CA LYS A 268 5.26 -1.43 7.36
C LYS A 268 4.25 -0.96 6.32
N LEU A 269 3.95 -1.77 5.31
CA LEU A 269 2.89 -1.50 4.33
C LEU A 269 1.51 -1.51 5.00
N ALA A 270 1.26 -2.47 5.90
CA ALA A 270 0.03 -2.54 6.68
C ALA A 270 -0.16 -1.30 7.58
N ILE A 271 0.92 -0.86 8.25
CA ILE A 271 0.92 0.37 9.06
C ILE A 271 0.65 1.61 8.19
N GLN A 272 1.29 1.70 7.02
CA GLN A 272 1.01 2.80 6.08
C GLN A 272 -0.46 2.81 5.64
N ALA A 273 -1.02 1.63 5.36
CA ALA A 273 -2.42 1.50 4.99
C ALA A 273 -3.36 1.93 6.12
N ALA A 274 -3.08 1.50 7.35
CA ALA A 274 -3.86 1.88 8.52
C ALA A 274 -3.82 3.39 8.75
N ASN A 275 -2.65 4.02 8.62
CA ASN A 275 -2.52 5.48 8.71
C ASN A 275 -3.39 6.22 7.68
N ILE A 276 -3.42 5.76 6.43
CA ILE A 276 -4.28 6.39 5.41
C ILE A 276 -5.75 6.22 5.78
N ILE A 277 -6.18 5.02 6.20
CA ILE A 277 -7.56 4.81 6.66
C ILE A 277 -7.91 5.73 7.84
N LEU A 278 -7.01 5.89 8.82
CA LEU A 278 -7.22 6.80 9.96
C LEU A 278 -7.32 8.27 9.53
N GLU A 279 -6.54 8.71 8.53
CA GLU A 279 -6.70 10.05 7.95
C GLU A 279 -8.10 10.22 7.35
N LEU A 280 -8.62 9.21 6.65
CA LEU A 280 -9.98 9.24 6.09
C LEU A 280 -11.06 9.28 7.17
N ILE A 281 -10.87 8.49 8.24
CA ILE A 281 -11.75 8.50 9.42
C ILE A 281 -11.79 9.88 10.07
N ASN A 282 -10.65 10.57 10.09
CA ASN A 282 -10.53 11.93 10.63
C ASN A 282 -10.98 13.03 9.65
N GLY A 283 -11.71 12.67 8.60
CA GLY A 283 -12.37 13.63 7.70
C GLY A 283 -11.58 14.00 6.44
N LYS A 284 -10.46 13.34 6.16
CA LYS A 284 -9.78 13.52 4.87
C LYS A 284 -10.61 12.89 3.75
N ASP A 285 -10.84 13.64 2.69
CA ASP A 285 -11.59 13.15 1.55
C ASP A 285 -10.77 12.14 0.70
N VAL A 286 -11.39 11.02 0.35
CA VAL A 286 -10.76 9.98 -0.47
C VAL A 286 -10.41 10.52 -1.85
N GLU A 287 -11.29 11.31 -2.47
CA GLU A 287 -11.11 11.80 -3.84
C GLU A 287 -9.91 12.76 -3.93
N SER A 288 -9.56 13.43 -2.83
CA SER A 288 -8.37 14.26 -2.70
C SER A 288 -7.10 13.51 -2.26
N THR A 289 -7.19 12.21 -1.96
CA THR A 289 -6.08 11.41 -1.43
C THR A 289 -5.40 10.62 -2.56
N PRO A 290 -4.21 11.03 -3.03
CA PRO A 290 -3.56 10.39 -4.17
C PRO A 290 -3.07 8.98 -3.86
N LEU A 291 -2.93 8.15 -4.90
CA LEU A 291 -2.24 6.87 -4.87
C LEU A 291 -0.77 7.07 -4.47
N THR A 292 -0.44 6.67 -3.25
CA THR A 292 0.91 6.83 -2.71
C THR A 292 1.81 5.64 -3.04
N TYR A 293 3.12 5.85 -3.08
CA TYR A 293 4.08 4.74 -3.10
C TYR A 293 4.32 4.17 -1.69
N PRO A 294 4.80 2.93 -1.57
CA PRO A 294 5.26 2.39 -0.30
C PRO A 294 6.41 3.24 0.23
N LYS A 295 6.31 3.71 1.48
CA LYS A 295 7.30 4.59 2.11
C LYS A 295 8.54 3.83 2.61
N ASN A 296 8.38 2.54 2.90
CA ASN A 296 9.42 1.71 3.49
C ASN A 296 9.85 0.61 2.52
N ILE A 297 10.81 0.96 1.67
CA ILE A 297 11.38 0.05 0.67
C ILE A 297 12.57 -0.66 1.27
N GLU A 298 12.54 -1.98 1.22
CA GLU A 298 13.66 -2.86 1.51
C GLU A 298 14.34 -3.26 0.21
N TYR A 299 15.62 -3.62 0.31
CA TYR A 299 16.32 -4.17 -0.83
C TYR A 299 17.38 -5.19 -0.44
N ASN A 300 17.55 -6.17 -1.34
CA ASN A 300 18.61 -7.16 -1.26
C ASN A 300 19.71 -6.83 -2.26
N ILE A 301 20.94 -7.23 -1.95
CA ILE A 301 22.10 -7.11 -2.84
C ILE A 301 22.72 -8.48 -3.07
N ASN A 302 23.12 -8.77 -4.30
CA ASN A 302 23.89 -9.94 -4.66
C ASN A 302 25.36 -9.59 -4.87
N LYS A 303 26.18 -9.84 -3.84
CA LYS A 303 27.62 -9.52 -3.86
C LYS A 303 28.38 -10.39 -4.85
N LYS A 304 27.95 -11.63 -5.10
CA LYS A 304 28.54 -12.49 -6.14
C LYS A 304 28.39 -11.85 -7.53
N ILE A 305 27.19 -11.39 -7.85
CA ILE A 305 26.91 -10.74 -9.13
C ILE A 305 27.68 -9.43 -9.26
N ALA A 306 27.72 -8.62 -8.20
CA ALA A 306 28.54 -7.40 -8.17
C ALA A 306 30.01 -7.70 -8.48
N ASN A 307 30.58 -8.75 -7.87
CA ASN A 307 31.97 -9.15 -8.11
C ASN A 307 32.19 -9.66 -9.55
N ILE A 308 31.31 -10.52 -10.07
CA ILE A 308 31.37 -11.04 -11.45
C ILE A 308 31.36 -9.91 -12.48
N MET A 309 30.54 -8.89 -12.21
CA MET A 309 30.35 -7.73 -13.09
C MET A 309 31.30 -6.56 -12.77
N LYS A 310 32.19 -6.72 -11.77
CA LYS A 310 33.12 -5.68 -11.30
C LYS A 310 32.43 -4.36 -10.91
N ILE A 311 31.22 -4.46 -10.33
CA ILE A 311 30.44 -3.33 -9.85
C ILE A 311 30.84 -3.05 -8.41
N GLN A 312 31.30 -1.83 -8.15
CA GLN A 312 31.59 -1.38 -6.80
C GLN A 312 30.30 -0.91 -6.12
N ILE A 313 30.03 -1.46 -4.94
CA ILE A 313 28.90 -1.06 -4.10
C ILE A 313 29.49 -0.46 -2.83
N SER A 314 29.10 0.78 -2.53
CA SER A 314 29.57 1.47 -1.34
C SER A 314 29.12 0.77 -0.06
N LYS A 315 29.90 0.95 1.01
CA LYS A 315 29.57 0.39 2.33
C LYS A 315 28.20 0.87 2.81
N ASP A 316 27.88 2.15 2.62
CA ASP A 316 26.59 2.73 3.00
C ASP A 316 25.38 2.01 2.37
N ILE A 317 25.52 1.60 1.11
CA ILE A 317 24.47 0.87 0.40
C ILE A 317 24.37 -0.58 0.88
N LEU A 318 25.50 -1.21 1.21
CA LEU A 318 25.53 -2.55 1.80
C LEU A 318 24.92 -2.56 3.21
N ASP A 319 25.28 -1.59 4.05
CA ASP A 319 24.84 -1.51 5.45
C ASP A 319 23.32 -1.22 5.56
N LYS A 320 22.76 -0.48 4.59
CA LYS A 320 21.31 -0.22 4.49
C LYS A 320 20.53 -1.36 3.84
N SER A 321 21.19 -2.37 3.26
CA SER A 321 20.51 -3.50 2.61
C SER A 321 19.93 -4.46 3.65
N THR A 322 18.75 -5.02 3.36
CA THR A 322 18.07 -5.96 4.26
C THR A 322 18.78 -7.32 4.26
N HIS A 323 19.19 -7.79 3.08
CA HIS A 323 20.00 -8.99 2.96
C HIS A 323 21.07 -8.88 1.87
N ILE A 324 22.24 -9.44 2.16
CA ILE A 324 23.35 -9.59 1.22
C ILE A 324 23.50 -11.06 0.87
N ILE A 325 23.26 -11.41 -0.39
CA ILE A 325 23.59 -12.72 -0.94
C ILE A 325 25.10 -12.74 -1.20
N LYS A 326 25.80 -13.58 -0.44
CA LYS A 326 27.26 -13.76 -0.50
C LYS A 326 27.65 -14.86 -1.46
#